data_AF-A0A1J1ISK2-F1
#
_entry.id   AF-A0A1J1ISK2-F1
#
_cell.length_a   1.000
_cell.length_b   1.000
_cell.length_c   1.000
_cell.angle_alpha   90.00
_cell.angle_beta   90.00
_cell.angle_gamma   90.00
#
_symmetry.space_group_name_H-M   'P 1'
#
loop_
_entity.id
_entity.type
_entity.pdbx_description
1 polymer ?
#
loop_
_entity_poly.entity_id
_entity_poly.type
_entity_poly.pdbx_seq_one_letter_code
_entity_poly.pdbx_strand_id
1 'polypeptide(L)'
;FKPEDDGYETVPVCNIRRRTIIPKALNNIYNEMIQITQDKKRIQAVDIEECTMNFQQCSENPVMKCKQKFVRINMQVKHNGKIFDEEFYIPSLCGCYLV
;
A
#
# COMPACT_ATOMS: atom_id res chain seq x y z
N PHE A 1 14.19 39.03 -0.61
CA PHE A 1 13.09 38.24 -0.04
C PHE A 1 13.67 36.95 0.51
N LYS A 2 13.88 36.88 1.83
CA LYS A 2 14.09 35.62 2.54
C LYS A 2 12.69 35.11 2.92
N PRO A 3 12.34 33.83 2.72
CA PRO A 3 11.12 33.29 3.29
C PRO A 3 11.24 33.35 4.80
N GLU A 4 10.21 33.88 5.46
CA GLU A 4 10.05 33.82 6.91
C GLU A 4 9.82 32.36 7.30
N ASP A 5 10.59 31.91 8.28
CA ASP A 5 10.48 30.59 8.92
C ASP A 5 9.30 30.67 9.90
N ASP A 6 8.13 30.21 9.47
CA ASP A 6 6.93 30.13 10.30
C ASP A 6 7.09 28.94 11.26
N GLY A 7 7.61 29.19 12.46
CA GLY A 7 7.99 28.21 13.48
C GLY A 7 6.88 27.27 14.02
N TYR A 8 6.14 26.61 13.14
CA TYR A 8 5.36 25.42 13.40
C TYR A 8 6.27 24.21 13.24
N GLU A 9 6.59 23.52 14.33
CA GLU A 9 7.08 22.15 14.23
C GLU A 9 6.06 21.32 13.44
N THR A 10 6.43 20.87 12.24
CA THR A 10 5.60 19.94 11.49
C THR A 10 5.51 18.63 12.28
N VAL A 11 4.33 18.35 12.84
CA VAL A 11 3.94 17.12 13.55
C VAL A 11 4.48 15.88 12.82
N PRO A 12 4.97 14.83 13.51
CA PRO A 12 5.39 13.59 12.86
C PRO A 12 4.17 12.86 12.27
N VAL A 13 3.74 13.25 11.08
CA VAL A 13 2.80 12.50 10.25
C VAL A 13 3.46 11.17 9.87
N CYS A 14 2.68 10.10 9.79
CA CYS A 14 3.19 8.81 9.34
C CYS A 14 3.97 8.94 8.04
N ASN A 15 5.21 8.45 8.04
CA ASN A 15 6.02 8.44 6.84
C ASN A 15 5.45 7.43 5.85
N ILE A 16 5.11 7.90 4.66
CA ILE A 16 4.51 7.09 3.61
C ILE A 16 5.42 6.96 2.40
N ARG A 17 5.32 5.83 1.71
CA ARG A 17 5.93 5.58 0.41
C ARG A 17 4.84 5.23 -0.59
N ARG A 18 4.65 6.10 -1.59
CA ARG A 18 3.74 5.85 -2.72
C ARG A 18 4.53 5.33 -3.92
N ARG A 19 4.01 4.30 -4.58
CA ARG A 19 4.58 3.79 -5.84
C ARG A 19 3.52 3.06 -6.64
N THR A 20 3.65 3.11 -7.95
CA THR A 20 2.93 2.21 -8.85
C THR A 20 3.75 0.94 -9.02
N ILE A 21 3.14 -0.22 -8.77
CA ILE A 21 3.76 -1.52 -8.96
C ILE A 21 3.09 -2.27 -10.11
N ILE A 22 3.86 -3.11 -10.79
CA ILE A 22 3.34 -4.08 -11.77
C ILE A 22 3.68 -5.45 -11.20
N PRO A 23 2.78 -6.04 -10.38
CA PRO A 23 3.06 -7.29 -9.71
C PRO A 23 3.16 -8.44 -10.72
N LYS A 24 4.17 -9.28 -10.55
CA LYS A 24 4.34 -10.53 -11.31
C LYS A 24 3.68 -11.71 -10.60
N ALA A 25 3.67 -11.70 -9.27
CA ALA A 25 2.98 -12.65 -8.42
C ALA A 25 2.63 -11.98 -7.08
N LEU A 26 1.52 -12.39 -6.47
CA LEU A 26 1.05 -11.91 -5.17
C LEU A 26 0.37 -13.07 -4.42
N ASN A 27 0.28 -12.95 -3.11
CA ASN A 27 -0.54 -13.85 -2.31
C ASN A 27 -2.01 -13.39 -2.39
N ASN A 28 -2.92 -14.28 -2.78
CA ASN A 28 -4.35 -14.00 -2.75
C ASN A 28 -4.88 -13.90 -1.31
N ILE A 29 -6.18 -13.64 -1.15
CA ILE A 29 -6.83 -13.57 0.18
C ILE A 29 -6.76 -14.88 0.99
N TYR A 30 -6.47 -16.01 0.34
CA TYR A 30 -6.25 -17.33 0.95
C TYR A 30 -4.77 -17.61 1.26
N ASN A 31 -3.91 -16.60 1.09
CA ASN A 31 -2.46 -16.68 1.27
C ASN A 31 -1.75 -17.66 0.30
N GLU A 32 -2.37 -17.93 -0.85
CA GLU A 32 -1.79 -18.73 -1.92
C GLU A 32 -1.06 -17.81 -2.90
N MET A 33 0.16 -18.19 -3.30
CA MET A 33 0.94 -17.41 -4.27
C MET A 33 0.39 -17.63 -5.68
N ILE A 34 -0.15 -16.57 -6.28
CA ILE A 34 -0.74 -16.60 -7.62
C ILE A 34 0.07 -15.72 -8.58
N GLN A 35 0.34 -16.25 -9.78
CA GLN A 35 0.98 -15.49 -10.85
C GLN A 35 -0.03 -14.58 -11.54
N ILE A 36 0.32 -13.29 -11.62
CA ILE A 36 -0.51 -12.27 -12.25
C ILE A 36 -0.28 -12.31 -13.76
N THR A 37 -1.36 -12.29 -14.54
CA THR A 37 -1.24 -12.25 -16.00
C THR A 37 -0.73 -10.87 -16.42
N GLN A 38 0.44 -10.84 -17.07
CA GLN A 38 0.97 -9.66 -17.73
C GLN A 38 1.19 -10.01 -19.20
N ASP A 39 0.54 -9.30 -20.12
CA ASP A 39 0.77 -9.45 -21.55
C ASP A 39 0.83 -8.07 -22.24
N LYS A 40 1.26 -8.02 -23.52
CA LYS A 40 1.43 -6.75 -24.25
C LYS A 40 0.12 -5.94 -24.38
N LYS A 41 -1.04 -6.55 -24.17
CA LYS A 41 -2.36 -5.92 -24.22
C LYS A 41 -2.97 -5.73 -22.82
N ARG A 42 -2.42 -6.36 -21.78
CA ARG A 42 -2.95 -6.38 -20.41
C ARG A 42 -1.80 -6.20 -19.42
N ILE A 43 -1.49 -4.95 -19.13
CA ILE A 43 -0.60 -4.57 -18.02
C ILE A 43 -1.50 -4.22 -16.85
N GLN A 44 -1.37 -4.97 -15.75
CA GLN A 44 -2.11 -4.71 -14.52
C GLN A 44 -1.18 -4.00 -13.55
N ALA A 45 -1.25 -2.66 -13.54
CA ALA A 45 -0.54 -1.79 -12.62
C ALA A 45 -1.43 -1.43 -11.44
N VAL A 46 -0.83 -1.29 -10.26
CA VAL A 46 -1.54 -0.99 -9.01
C VAL A 46 -0.78 0.10 -8.28
N ASP A 47 -1.49 1.15 -7.89
CA ASP A 47 -0.96 2.17 -7.00
C ASP A 47 -1.05 1.70 -5.56
N ILE A 48 0.07 1.78 -4.85
CA ILE A 48 0.16 1.40 -3.45
C ILE A 48 0.70 2.53 -2.60
N GLU A 49 0.23 2.56 -1.36
CA GLU A 49 0.73 3.44 -0.31
C GLU A 49 1.14 2.58 0.89
N GLU A 50 2.43 2.59 1.19
CA GLU A 50 3.03 1.80 2.26
C GLU A 50 3.51 2.71 3.40
N CYS A 51 3.31 2.30 4.64
CA CYS A 51 4.03 2.87 5.78
C CYS A 51 5.52 2.58 5.61
N THR A 52 6.38 3.60 5.69
CA THR A 52 7.83 3.40 5.75
C THR A 52 8.21 2.65 7.02
N MET A 53 7.53 2.95 8.13
CA MET A 53 7.65 2.24 9.41
C MET A 53 6.27 1.99 10.00
N ASN A 54 5.90 0.71 10.15
CA ASN A 54 4.66 0.34 10.82
C ASN A 54 4.82 0.47 12.34
N PHE A 55 3.77 0.89 13.03
CA PHE A 55 3.71 1.15 14.47
C PHE A 55 4.64 2.24 15.02
N GLN A 56 5.21 3.09 14.15
CA GLN A 56 5.92 4.28 14.60
C GLN A 56 4.95 5.24 15.31
N GLN A 57 5.40 5.90 16.38
CA GLN A 57 4.64 6.95 17.04
C GLN A 57 4.43 8.14 16.09
N CYS A 58 3.19 8.60 15.96
CA CYS A 58 2.77 9.62 15.00
C CYS A 58 2.07 10.83 15.63
N SER A 59 2.10 10.90 16.95
CA SER A 59 1.56 11.99 17.75
C SER A 59 2.29 12.02 19.08
N GLU A 60 2.21 13.13 19.81
CA GLU A 60 2.66 13.23 21.20
C GLU A 60 2.00 12.17 22.10
N ASN A 61 0.78 11.74 21.76
CA ASN A 61 0.12 10.65 22.45
C ASN A 61 0.76 9.29 22.09
N PRO A 62 1.39 8.58 23.06
CA PRO A 62 2.14 7.34 22.79
C PRO A 62 1.26 6.16 22.33
N VAL A 63 -0.07 6.23 22.51
CA VAL A 63 -1.00 5.20 22.01
C VAL A 63 -1.41 5.42 20.55
N MET A 64 -1.06 6.57 19.96
CA MET A 64 -1.28 6.84 18.54
C MET A 64 -0.09 6.35 17.72
N LYS A 65 -0.33 5.35 16.86
CA LYS A 65 0.71 4.72 16.05
C LYS A 65 0.32 4.64 14.58
N CYS A 66 1.33 4.69 13.72
CA CYS A 66 1.15 4.44 12.29
C CYS A 66 0.70 3.01 12.06
N LYS A 67 -0.35 2.82 11.28
CA LYS A 67 -0.83 1.48 10.91
C LYS A 67 -1.11 1.43 9.42
N GLN A 68 -0.54 0.41 8.77
CA GLN A 68 -0.88 0.07 7.40
C GLN A 68 -2.32 -0.46 7.31
N LYS A 69 -3.09 0.08 6.37
CA LYS A 69 -4.36 -0.46 5.93
C LYS A 69 -4.21 -1.10 4.56
N PHE A 70 -5.06 -2.10 4.32
CA PHE A 70 -5.09 -2.85 3.09
C PHE A 70 -6.49 -2.79 2.51
N VAL A 71 -6.57 -2.80 1.18
CA VAL A 71 -7.83 -2.96 0.44
C VAL A 71 -7.76 -4.23 -0.38
N ARG A 72 -8.93 -4.75 -0.72
CA ARG A 72 -9.06 -5.86 -1.67
C ARG A 72 -9.18 -5.31 -3.07
N ILE A 73 -8.46 -5.91 -3.99
CA ILE A 73 -8.56 -5.63 -5.43
C ILE A 73 -8.71 -6.94 -6.19
N ASN A 74 -9.38 -6.89 -7.34
CA ASN A 74 -9.45 -8.01 -8.27
C ASN A 74 -8.34 -7.86 -9.32
N MET A 75 -7.62 -8.94 -9.59
CA MET A 75 -6.65 -9.00 -10.69
C MET A 75 -6.87 -10.26 -11.53
N GLN A 76 -6.60 -10.14 -12.83
CA GLN A 76 -6.65 -11.24 -13.77
C GLN A 76 -5.42 -12.13 -13.63
N VAL A 77 -5.66 -13.41 -13.39
CA VAL A 77 -4.64 -14.45 -13.21
C VAL A 77 -4.81 -15.54 -14.26
N LYS A 78 -3.71 -16.19 -14.63
CA LYS A 78 -3.73 -17.26 -15.62
C LYS A 78 -3.49 -18.59 -14.94
N HIS A 79 -4.49 -19.46 -14.95
CA HIS A 79 -4.41 -20.80 -14.39
C HIS A 79 -4.82 -21.82 -15.47
N ASN A 80 -3.95 -22.81 -15.73
CA ASN A 80 -4.16 -23.84 -16.76
C ASN A 80 -4.59 -23.29 -18.14
N GLY A 81 -4.02 -22.16 -18.56
CA GLY A 81 -4.32 -21.54 -19.85
C GLY A 81 -5.59 -20.69 -19.88
N LYS A 82 -6.41 -20.72 -18.83
CA LYS A 82 -7.62 -19.91 -18.68
C LYS A 82 -7.35 -18.69 -17.80
N ILE A 83 -8.13 -17.63 -18.01
CA ILE A 83 -8.04 -16.38 -17.24
C ILE A 83 -9.17 -16.37 -16.23
N PHE A 84 -8.85 -16.04 -14.99
CA PHE A 84 -9.78 -15.89 -13.87
C PHE A 84 -9.52 -14.56 -13.17
N ASP A 85 -10.53 -14.03 -12.50
CA ASP A 85 -10.36 -12.92 -11.56
C ASP A 85 -10.09 -13.51 -10.17
N GLU A 86 -9.11 -12.96 -9.48
CA GLU A 86 -8.71 -13.37 -8.12
C GLU A 86 -8.55 -12.15 -7.23
N GLU A 87 -8.84 -12.30 -5.93
CA GLU A 87 -8.77 -11.21 -4.96
C GLU A 87 -7.42 -11.16 -4.25
N PHE A 88 -6.86 -9.95 -4.13
CA PHE A 88 -5.58 -9.67 -3.49
C PHE A 88 -5.70 -8.55 -2.47
N TYR A 89 -4.94 -8.65 -1.38
CA TYR A 89 -4.72 -7.53 -0.47
C TYR A 89 -3.56 -6.66 -0.94
N ILE A 90 -3.79 -5.36 -1.07
CA ILE A 90 -2.74 -4.39 -1.38
C ILE A 90 -2.68 -3.27 -0.35
N PRO A 91 -1.48 -2.77 -0.01
CA PRO A 91 -1.32 -1.65 0.90
C PRO A 91 -1.84 -0.36 0.24
N SER A 92 -2.78 0.32 0.90
CA SER A 92 -3.50 1.46 0.31
C SER A 92 -3.49 2.74 1.12
N LEU A 93 -3.23 2.66 2.42
CA LEU A 93 -3.21 3.81 3.30
C LEU A 93 -2.31 3.54 4.50
N CYS A 94 -1.43 4.50 4.80
CA CYS A 94 -0.76 4.56 6.08
C CYS A 94 -1.31 5.74 6.88
N GLY A 95 -1.90 5.47 8.05
CA GLY A 95 -2.52 6.50 8.88
C GLY A 95 -2.12 6.39 10.34
N CYS A 96 -2.29 7.50 11.07
CA CYS A 96 -2.09 7.57 12.51
C CYS A 96 -3.39 7.17 13.22
N TYR A 97 -3.36 6.06 13.96
CA TYR A 97 -4.55 5.52 14.63
C TYR A 97 -4.26 5.23 16.09
N LEU A 98 -5.33 5.23 16.89
CA LEU A 98 -5.31 4.64 18.22
C LEU A 98 -5.08 3.11 18.07
N VAL A 99 -4.05 2.58 18.73
CA VAL A 99 -3.67 1.15 18.69
C VAL A 99 -3.79 0.51 20.06
#